data_AF-A0A257SIE1-F1
#
_entry.id   AF-A0A257SIE1-F1
#
_cell.length_a   1.000
_cell.length_b   1.000
_cell.length_c   1.000
_cell.angle_alpha   90.00
_cell.angle_beta   90.00
_cell.angle_gamma   90.00
#
_symmetry.space_group_name_H-M   'P 1'
#
loop_
_entity.id
_entity.type
_entity.pdbx_description
1 polymer ?
#
loop_
_entity_poly.entity_id
_entity_poly.type
_entity_poly.pdbx_seq_one_letter_code
_entity_poly.pdbx_strand_id
1 'polypeptide(L)' 'MIHAMDGGLWLHRHVWQGRPMAHLVSTNRERLIAYGAAVGLPEVRLQFKPLRDPRTGQRRDAWHWDLGGPYLPPRRD' A
#
# COMPACT_ATOMS: atom_id res chain seq x y z
N MET A 1 -9.26 0.80 -2.85
CA MET A 1 -9.34 -0.58 -2.32
C MET A 1 -9.58 -1.61 -3.42
N ILE A 2 -10.63 -1.51 -4.25
CA ILE A 2 -10.90 -2.50 -5.32
C ILE A 2 -9.70 -2.68 -6.26
N HIS A 3 -9.07 -1.60 -6.71
CA HIS A 3 -7.87 -1.67 -7.54
C HIS A 3 -6.74 -2.49 -6.90
N ALA A 4 -6.54 -2.39 -5.57
CA ALA A 4 -5.57 -3.23 -4.86
C ALA A 4 -6.02 -4.70 -4.76
N MET A 5 -7.32 -4.96 -4.64
CA MET A 5 -7.88 -6.32 -4.62
C MET A 5 -7.72 -7.05 -5.97
N ASP A 6 -7.61 -6.30 -7.05
CA ASP A 6 -7.31 -6.82 -8.39
C ASP A 6 -5.80 -6.94 -8.64
N GLY A 7 -4.98 -6.84 -7.58
CA GLY A 7 -3.53 -6.88 -7.64
C GLY A 7 -2.89 -5.59 -8.18
N GLY A 8 -3.65 -4.51 -8.35
CA GLY A 8 -3.12 -3.18 -8.62
C GLY A 8 -2.40 -2.59 -7.40
N LEU A 9 -1.72 -1.46 -7.61
CA LEU A 9 -1.08 -0.70 -6.53
C LEU A 9 -2.01 0.44 -6.12
N TRP A 10 -2.48 0.44 -4.89
CA TRP A 10 -3.35 1.51 -4.40
C TRP A 10 -2.64 2.32 -3.32
N LEU A 11 -2.48 3.61 -3.57
CA LEU A 11 -1.93 4.58 -2.62
C LEU A 11 -3.06 5.32 -1.91
N HIS A 12 -3.35 4.95 -0.68
CA HIS A 12 -4.35 5.61 0.14
C HIS A 12 -3.70 6.65 1.05
N ARG A 13 -3.90 7.95 0.77
CA ARG A 13 -3.33 9.05 1.55
C ARG A 13 -4.21 9.38 2.75
N HIS A 14 -3.59 9.70 3.88
CA HIS A 14 -4.26 10.16 5.09
C HIS A 14 -3.34 11.08 5.92
N VAL A 15 -3.88 11.69 6.97
CA VAL A 15 -3.12 12.50 7.93
C VAL A 15 -3.17 11.81 9.29
N TRP A 16 -2.01 11.56 9.91
CA TRP A 16 -1.90 10.99 11.25
C TRP A 16 -1.13 11.93 12.17
N GLN A 17 -1.74 12.34 13.29
CA GLN A 17 -1.15 13.32 14.23
C GLN A 17 -0.63 14.59 13.53
N GLY A 18 -1.38 15.11 12.55
CA GLY A 18 -0.99 16.29 11.75
C GLY A 18 0.07 16.01 10.68
N ARG A 19 0.58 14.78 10.54
CA ARG A 19 1.60 14.42 9.55
C ARG A 19 0.98 13.73 8.34
N PRO A 20 1.29 14.19 7.11
CA PRO A 20 0.87 13.51 5.90
C PRO A 20 1.48 12.11 5.79
N MET A 21 0.66 11.14 5.41
CA MET A 21 1.04 9.75 5.24
C MET A 21 0.28 9.10 4.07
N ALA A 22 0.73 7.93 3.66
CA ALA A 22 0.00 7.08 2.74
C ALA A 22 0.19 5.60 3.07
N HIS A 23 -0.83 4.79 2.83
CA HIS A 23 -0.72 3.34 2.80
C HIS A 23 -0.64 2.92 1.34
N LEU A 24 0.48 2.30 0.95
CA LEU A 24 0.60 1.64 -0.33
C LEU A 24 0.28 0.16 -0.15
N VAL A 25 -0.74 -0.33 -0.87
CA VAL A 25 -1.31 -1.66 -0.67
C VAL A 25 -1.58 -2.38 -1.97
N SER A 26 -1.36 -3.70 -1.96
CA SER A 26 -1.79 -4.63 -3.00
C SER A 26 -2.07 -6.03 -2.43
N THR A 27 -2.95 -6.80 -3.08
CA THR A 27 -3.04 -8.26 -2.91
C THR A 27 -2.02 -9.01 -3.78
N ASN A 28 -1.25 -8.31 -4.62
CA ASN A 28 -0.13 -8.88 -5.36
C ASN A 28 1.18 -8.46 -4.68
N ARG A 29 1.75 -9.36 -3.88
CA ARG A 29 3.00 -9.13 -3.13
C ARG A 29 4.17 -8.79 -4.05
N GLU A 30 4.33 -9.55 -5.13
CA GLU A 30 5.48 -9.42 -6.04
C GLU A 30 5.48 -8.07 -6.75
N ARG A 31 4.32 -7.63 -7.23
CA ARG A 31 4.19 -6.29 -7.84
C ARG A 31 4.52 -5.18 -6.86
N LEU A 32 4.08 -5.32 -5.60
CA LEU A 32 4.36 -4.35 -4.57
C LEU A 32 5.85 -4.29 -4.23
N ILE A 33 6.52 -5.45 -4.09
CA ILE A 33 7.96 -5.53 -3.88
C ILE A 33 8.74 -4.95 -5.06
N ALA A 34 8.37 -5.28 -6.29
CA ALA A 34 9.01 -4.75 -7.50
C ALA A 34 8.91 -3.22 -7.56
N TYR A 35 7.74 -2.65 -7.25
CA TYR A 35 7.58 -1.21 -7.14
C TYR A 35 8.46 -0.63 -6.02
N GLY A 36 8.44 -1.24 -4.83
CA GLY A 36 9.24 -0.76 -3.70
C GLY A 36 10.73 -0.76 -4.00
N ALA A 37 11.25 -1.83 -4.59
CA ALA A 37 12.64 -1.91 -5.02
C ALA A 37 13.00 -0.76 -5.99
N ALA A 38 12.12 -0.45 -6.93
CA ALA A 38 12.33 0.63 -7.90
C ALA A 38 12.35 2.04 -7.26
N VAL A 39 11.72 2.23 -6.10
CA VAL A 39 11.65 3.53 -5.40
C VAL A 39 12.38 3.55 -4.05
N GLY A 40 13.20 2.53 -3.76
CA GLY A 40 14.00 2.45 -2.54
C GLY A 40 13.23 2.13 -1.25
N LEU A 41 12.06 1.49 -1.34
CA LEU A 41 11.32 0.97 -0.19
C LEU A 41 11.85 -0.41 0.21
N PRO A 42 12.35 -0.60 1.44
CA PRO A 42 12.91 -1.88 1.85
C PRO A 42 11.82 -2.92 2.17
N GLU A 43 11.99 -4.13 1.63
CA GLU A 43 11.06 -5.26 1.83
C GLU A 43 10.87 -5.63 3.30
N VAL A 44 11.89 -5.47 4.15
CA VAL A 44 11.81 -5.74 5.60
C VAL A 44 10.76 -4.87 6.33
N ARG A 45 10.35 -3.75 5.72
CA ARG A 45 9.29 -2.87 6.26
C ARG A 45 7.90 -3.22 5.74
N LEU A 46 7.79 -4.21 4.86
CA LEU A 46 6.52 -4.64 4.28
C LEU A 46 5.71 -5.41 5.33
N GLN A 47 4.49 -4.98 5.55
CA GLN A 47 3.59 -5.60 6.53
C GLN A 47 2.60 -6.53 5.84
N PHE A 48 2.37 -7.70 6.41
CA PHE A 48 1.25 -8.57 6.02
C PHE A 48 0.01 -8.22 6.85
N LYS A 49 -1.08 -7.85 6.18
CA LYS A 49 -2.36 -7.59 6.85
C LYS A 49 -3.51 -7.85 5.88
N PRO A 50 -4.23 -8.97 6.04
CA PRO A 50 -5.34 -9.30 5.15
C PRO A 50 -6.40 -8.20 5.09
N LEU A 51 -6.92 -7.96 3.89
CA LEU A 51 -8.00 -7.02 3.64
C LEU A 51 -9.30 -7.74 3.35
N ARG A 52 -10.42 -7.16 3.79
CA ARG A 52 -11.76 -7.64 3.46
C ARG A 52 -12.10 -7.21 2.03
N ASP A 53 -12.32 -8.17 1.14
CA ASP A 53 -12.81 -7.91 -0.21
C ASP A 53 -14.24 -7.37 -0.12
N PRO A 54 -14.52 -6.15 -0.61
CA PRO A 54 -15.83 -5.54 -0.47
C PRO A 54 -16.89 -6.21 -1.36
N ARG A 55 -16.47 -7.02 -2.35
CA ARG A 55 -17.36 -7.71 -3.29
C ARG A 55 -17.90 -9.01 -2.70
N THR A 56 -17.10 -9.70 -1.90
CA THR A 56 -17.42 -11.04 -1.38
C THR A 56 -17.48 -11.11 0.14
N GLY A 57 -16.97 -10.09 0.83
CA GLY A 57 -16.85 -10.05 2.29
C GLY A 57 -15.74 -10.92 2.88
N GLN A 58 -15.03 -11.71 2.05
CA GLN A 58 -13.95 -12.60 2.47
C GLN A 58 -12.65 -11.83 2.71
N ARG A 59 -11.77 -12.35 3.58
CA ARG A 59 -10.42 -11.78 3.75
C ARG A 59 -9.47 -12.35 2.70
N ARG A 60 -8.68 -11.48 2.08
CA ARG A 60 -7.62 -11.83 1.14
C ARG A 60 -6.29 -11.32 1.66
N ASP A 61 -5.26 -12.10 1.41
CA ASP A 61 -3.89 -11.73 1.71
C ASP A 61 -3.54 -10.40 1.03
N ALA A 62 -2.93 -9.51 1.80
CA ALA A 62 -2.52 -8.19 1.33
C ALA A 62 -1.27 -7.74 2.08
N TRP A 63 -0.47 -6.96 1.37
CA TRP A 63 0.80 -6.43 1.85
C TRP A 63 0.81 -4.92 1.77
N HIS A 64 1.36 -4.26 2.79
CA HIS A 64 1.28 -2.82 2.98
C HIS A 64 2.64 -2.20 3.29
N TRP A 65 2.86 -0.98 2.82
CA TRP A 65 3.79 -0.04 3.44
C TRP A 65 3.06 1.19 3.95
N ASP A 66 3.41 1.59 5.17
CA ASP A 66 3.03 2.88 5.72
C ASP A 66 4.13 3.88 5.38
N LEU A 67 3.80 4.83 4.51
CA LEU A 67 4.70 5.81 3.93
C LEU A 67 4.48 7.16 4.60
N GLY A 68 5.57 7.85 4.89
CA GLY A 68 5.58 9.19 5.46
C GLY A 68 6.90 9.89 5.17
N GLY A 69 6.93 11.21 5.36
CA GLY A 69 8.14 12.01 5.18
C GLY A 69 8.77 11.79 3.78
N PRO A 70 10.08 11.47 3.69
CA PRO A 70 10.78 11.29 2.41
C PRO A 70 10.20 10.21 1.49
N TYR A 71 9.49 9.23 2.04
CA TYR A 71 8.93 8.11 1.29
C TYR A 71 7.50 8.36 0.85
N LEU A 72 6.90 9.50 1.22
CA LEU A 72 5.58 9.88 0.78
C LEU A 72 5.68 10.47 -0.64
N PRO A 73 5.10 9.83 -1.67
CA PRO A 73 5.16 10.39 -3.01
C PRO A 73 4.46 11.76 -3.05
N PRO A 74 4.90 12.71 -3.89
CA PRO A 74 4.20 13.98 -4.05
C PRO A 74 2.77 13.76 -4.55
N ARG A 75 1.84 14.68 -4.24
CA ARG A 75 0.55 14.70 -4.93
C ARG A 75 0.83 15.10 -6.37
N ARG A 76 0.27 14.34 -7.32
CA ARG A 76 0.12 14.85 -8.68
C ARG A 76 -1.09 15.78 -8.65
N ASP A 77 -0.85 17.02 -9.02
CA ASP A 77 -1.83 18.03 -9.38
C ASP A 77 -2.67 17.62 -10.59
#